data_AF-A0A955SAV9-F1
#
_entry.id   AF-A0A955SAV9-F1
#
_cell.length_a   1.000
_cell.length_b   1.000
_cell.length_c   1.000
_cell.angle_alpha   90.00
_cell.angle_beta   90.00
_cell.angle_gamma   90.00
#
_symmetry.space_group_name_H-M   'P 1'
#
loop_
_entity.id
_entity.type
_entity.pdbx_description
1 polymer ?
#
loop_
_entity_poly.entity_id
_entity_poly.type
_entity_poly.pdbx_seq_one_letter_code
_entity_poly.pdbx_strand_id
1 'polypeptide(L)'
;YRIGHGELALDWLRRFSKVARQGPIGQAHWVETLRSGPEGGPLKCAGDPTHGTDWVCSANGIYPAMFIEGVFGIEATLTEGLKWRGDWGDFDPHARLENLCYQGKRYRVTKDGIEEITP
;
A
#
# COMPACT_ATOMS: atom_id res chain seq x y z
N TYR A 1 6.20 -7.36 -7.20
CA TYR A 1 7.41 -7.43 -6.35
C TYR A 1 7.69 -8.83 -5.83
N ARG A 2 6.96 -9.39 -4.84
CA ARG A 2 7.30 -10.70 -4.22
C ARG A 2 7.50 -11.89 -5.18
N ILE A 3 6.82 -11.91 -6.32
CA ILE A 3 6.91 -12.97 -7.35
C ILE A 3 7.71 -12.53 -8.59
N GLY A 4 8.55 -11.50 -8.50
CA GLY A 4 9.41 -11.03 -9.59
C GLY A 4 8.75 -10.12 -10.64
N HIS A 5 7.43 -9.96 -10.62
CA HIS A 5 6.71 -9.06 -11.54
C HIS A 5 6.58 -7.64 -10.98
N GLY A 6 7.70 -6.91 -10.87
CA GLY A 6 7.73 -5.52 -10.39
C GLY A 6 6.97 -4.56 -11.30
N GLU A 7 7.21 -4.64 -12.60
CA GLU A 7 6.57 -3.84 -13.66
C GLU A 7 5.03 -3.88 -13.61
N LEU A 8 4.45 -5.09 -13.50
CA LEU A 8 3.00 -5.31 -13.45
C LEU A 8 2.41 -4.77 -12.14
N ALA A 9 3.13 -4.97 -11.03
CA ALA A 9 2.73 -4.43 -9.75
C ALA A 9 2.74 -2.88 -9.77
N LEU A 10 3.72 -2.27 -10.44
CA LEU A 10 3.80 -0.81 -10.57
C LEU A 10 2.69 -0.25 -11.46
N ASP A 11 2.39 -0.87 -12.61
CA ASP A 11 1.25 -0.45 -13.44
C ASP A 11 -0.07 -0.56 -12.67
N TRP A 12 -0.27 -1.68 -11.96
CA TRP A 12 -1.44 -1.87 -11.11
C TRP A 12 -1.55 -0.78 -10.03
N LEU A 13 -0.46 -0.48 -9.30
CA LEU A 13 -0.43 0.57 -8.27
C LEU A 13 -0.78 1.95 -8.85
N ARG A 14 -0.26 2.29 -10.04
CA ARG A 14 -0.58 3.55 -10.71
C ARG A 14 -2.07 3.66 -11.02
N ARG A 15 -2.70 2.58 -11.49
CA ARG A 15 -4.16 2.55 -11.73
C ARG A 15 -4.94 2.60 -10.43
N PHE A 16 -4.49 1.89 -9.40
CA PHE A 16 -5.11 1.84 -8.09
C PHE A 16 -5.12 3.19 -7.38
N SER A 17 -4.14 4.06 -7.64
CA SER A 17 -4.06 5.41 -7.07
C SER A 17 -5.37 6.21 -7.24
N LYS A 18 -6.07 6.03 -8.37
CA LYS A 18 -7.37 6.65 -8.66
C LYS A 18 -8.46 6.22 -7.67
N VAL A 19 -8.40 4.97 -7.21
CA VAL A 19 -9.30 4.44 -6.19
C VAL A 19 -8.90 4.97 -4.83
N ALA A 20 -7.61 4.98 -4.49
CA ALA A 20 -7.12 5.50 -3.22
C ALA A 20 -7.47 6.99 -3.00
N ARG A 21 -7.55 7.81 -4.06
CA ARG A 21 -7.95 9.22 -4.00
C ARG A 21 -9.42 9.45 -3.60
N GLN A 22 -10.25 8.41 -3.59
CA GLN A 22 -11.66 8.50 -3.17
C GLN A 22 -11.84 8.36 -1.63
N GLY A 23 -10.74 8.33 -0.85
CA GLY A 23 -10.78 8.16 0.61
C GLY A 23 -10.34 6.75 1.05
N PRO A 24 -10.69 6.29 2.27
CA PRO A 24 -10.36 4.94 2.75
C PRO A 24 -10.77 3.83 1.77
N ILE A 25 -10.05 2.71 1.76
CA ILE A 25 -10.40 1.59 0.87
C ILE A 25 -11.59 0.83 1.46
N GLY A 26 -12.71 0.82 0.71
CA GLY A 26 -13.90 0.04 1.03
C GLY A 26 -13.92 -1.31 0.31
N GLN A 27 -14.71 -2.26 0.83
CA GLN A 27 -14.85 -3.59 0.23
C GLN A 27 -15.79 -3.62 -0.99
N ALA A 28 -16.75 -2.69 -1.05
CA ALA A 28 -17.72 -2.61 -2.13
C ALA A 28 -17.46 -1.42 -3.06
N HIS A 29 -17.76 -1.62 -4.33
CA HIS A 29 -17.78 -0.59 -5.36
C HIS A 29 -19.11 -0.67 -6.11
N TRP A 30 -19.49 0.44 -6.73
CA TRP A 30 -20.58 0.44 -7.70
C TRP A 30 -20.11 -0.24 -8.98
N VAL A 31 -20.91 -1.17 -9.49
CA VAL A 31 -20.68 -1.76 -10.81
C VAL A 31 -20.62 -0.64 -11.85
N GLU A 32 -19.69 -0.75 -12.79
CA GLU A 32 -19.36 0.33 -13.73
C GLU A 32 -20.53 0.68 -14.66
N THR A 33 -21.47 -0.26 -14.84
CA THR A 33 -22.71 -0.05 -15.61
C THR A 33 -23.73 0.84 -14.91
N LEU A 34 -23.69 0.92 -13.58
CA LEU A 34 -24.61 1.75 -12.80
C LEU A 34 -24.08 3.17 -12.62
N ARG A 35 -22.76 3.30 -12.40
CA ARG A 35 -22.13 4.61 -12.20
C ARG A 35 -20.67 4.58 -12.64
N SER A 36 -20.30 5.53 -13.50
CA SER A 36 -18.90 5.72 -13.89
C SER A 36 -18.07 6.16 -12.70
N GLY A 37 -16.88 5.56 -12.55
CA GLY A 37 -15.94 5.93 -11.52
C GLY A 37 -15.04 7.11 -11.89
N PRO A 38 -14.54 7.87 -10.88
CA PRO A 38 -13.72 9.04 -11.13
C PRO A 38 -12.38 8.64 -11.76
N GLU A 39 -11.95 9.42 -12.76
CA GLU A 39 -10.69 9.20 -13.50
C GLU A 39 -10.56 7.78 -14.13
N GLY A 40 -11.68 7.05 -14.27
CA GLY A 40 -11.71 5.67 -14.79
C GLY A 40 -11.34 4.58 -13.77
N GLY A 41 -11.24 4.90 -12.48
CA GLY A 41 -11.15 3.90 -11.40
C GLY A 41 -12.52 3.62 -10.80
N PRO A 42 -12.83 2.39 -10.34
CA PRO A 42 -14.16 2.03 -9.82
C PRO A 42 -14.62 2.96 -8.68
N LEU A 43 -15.89 3.37 -8.71
CA LEU A 43 -16.47 4.23 -7.68
C LEU A 43 -16.75 3.40 -6.42
N LYS A 44 -16.17 3.79 -5.28
CA LYS A 44 -16.47 3.13 -4.01
C LYS A 44 -17.94 3.31 -3.64
N CYS A 45 -18.56 2.24 -3.11
CA CYS A 45 -19.91 2.34 -2.60
C CYS A 45 -19.91 3.25 -1.34
N ALA A 46 -20.94 4.07 -1.19
CA ALA A 46 -21.05 4.98 -0.05
C ALA A 46 -21.39 4.17 1.21
N GLY A 47 -20.77 4.53 2.34
CA GLY A 47 -21.04 3.87 3.62
C GLY A 47 -22.33 4.31 4.30
N ASP A 48 -23.32 4.79 3.54
CA ASP A 48 -24.59 5.20 4.11
C ASP A 48 -25.48 3.98 4.45
N PRO A 49 -26.47 4.15 5.35
CA PRO A 49 -27.32 3.05 5.80
C PRO A 49 -28.12 2.36 4.68
N THR A 50 -28.39 3.06 3.57
CA THR A 50 -29.15 2.49 2.45
C THR A 50 -28.32 1.50 1.62
N HIS A 51 -27.00 1.63 1.64
CA HIS A 51 -26.10 0.75 0.90
C HIS A 51 -25.40 -0.30 1.78
N GLY A 52 -25.55 -0.23 3.11
CA GLY A 52 -25.01 -1.24 4.05
C GLY A 52 -23.50 -1.48 3.89
N THR A 53 -22.77 -0.46 3.43
CA THR A 53 -21.31 -0.51 3.22
C THR A 53 -20.59 0.20 4.38
N ASP A 54 -20.99 -0.12 5.60
CA ASP A 54 -20.35 0.26 6.87
C ASP A 54 -19.02 -0.49 7.12
N TRP A 55 -18.68 -1.39 6.20
CA TRP A 55 -17.48 -2.22 6.17
C TRP A 55 -16.27 -1.46 5.58
N VAL A 56 -15.78 -0.46 6.31
CA VAL A 56 -14.40 0.06 6.12
C VAL A 56 -13.44 -1.01 6.65
N CYS A 57 -13.33 -2.09 5.89
CA CYS A 57 -12.74 -3.37 6.27
C CYS A 57 -11.21 -3.35 6.36
N SER A 58 -10.66 -4.51 6.72
CA SER A 58 -9.24 -4.93 6.66
C SER A 58 -8.51 -4.52 5.38
N ALA A 59 -9.22 -4.24 4.28
CA ALA A 59 -8.68 -3.65 3.06
C ALA A 59 -7.96 -2.31 3.28
N ASN A 60 -8.33 -1.54 4.30
CA ASN A 60 -7.61 -0.32 4.66
C ASN A 60 -6.30 -0.62 5.40
N GLY A 61 -6.26 -1.71 6.18
CA GLY A 61 -5.05 -2.18 6.89
C GLY A 61 -4.04 -2.90 5.99
N ILE A 62 -4.51 -3.63 4.95
CA ILE A 62 -3.62 -4.26 3.97
C ILE A 62 -2.93 -3.24 3.06
N TYR A 63 -3.53 -2.06 2.89
CA TYR A 63 -2.98 -1.02 2.01
C TYR A 63 -1.58 -0.55 2.46
N PRO A 64 -1.34 -0.15 3.73
CA PRO A 64 0.01 0.09 4.24
C PRO A 64 0.94 -1.13 4.12
N ALA A 65 0.44 -2.34 4.41
CA ALA A 65 1.24 -3.56 4.33
C ALA A 65 1.73 -3.83 2.89
N MET A 66 0.94 -3.51 1.87
CA MET A 66 1.40 -3.62 0.47
C MET A 66 2.62 -2.74 0.18
N PHE A 67 2.67 -1.52 0.73
CA PHE A 67 3.85 -0.68 0.54
C PHE A 67 5.03 -1.16 1.39
N ILE A 68 4.81 -1.40 2.68
CA ILE A 68 5.89 -1.76 3.61
C ILE A 68 6.49 -3.11 3.23
N GLU A 69 5.67 -4.15 3.09
CA GLU A 69 6.15 -5.51 2.84
C GLU A 69 6.32 -5.82 1.34
N GLY A 70 5.46 -5.24 0.50
CA GLY A 70 5.44 -5.51 -0.93
C GLY A 70 6.46 -4.67 -1.70
N VAL A 71 6.29 -3.35 -1.67
CA VAL A 71 7.11 -2.39 -2.44
C VAL A 71 8.48 -2.18 -1.81
N PHE A 72 8.51 -1.77 -0.54
CA PHE A 72 9.77 -1.54 0.20
C PHE A 72 10.44 -2.86 0.63
N GLY A 73 9.73 -3.99 0.52
CA GLY A 73 10.31 -5.32 0.72
C GLY A 73 10.73 -5.60 2.16
N ILE A 74 10.09 -4.96 3.14
CA ILE A 74 10.40 -5.11 4.56
C ILE A 74 9.68 -6.33 5.14
N GLU A 75 10.41 -7.10 5.93
CA GLU A 75 9.86 -8.19 6.73
C GLU A 75 10.25 -7.96 8.18
N ALA A 76 9.25 -7.73 9.03
CA ALA A 76 9.46 -7.64 10.47
C ALA A 76 9.45 -9.03 11.07
N THR A 77 10.47 -9.36 11.85
CA THR A 77 10.55 -10.63 12.59
C THR A 77 10.30 -10.38 14.09
N LEU A 78 10.19 -11.45 14.88
CA LEU A 78 10.07 -11.29 16.33
C LEU A 78 11.43 -11.00 17.00
N THR A 79 12.50 -11.63 16.53
CA THR A 79 13.81 -11.66 17.20
C THR A 79 15.00 -11.33 16.29
N GLU A 80 14.85 -11.38 14.97
CA GLU A 80 15.94 -11.21 14.00
C GLU A 80 15.99 -9.78 13.42
N GLY A 81 15.19 -8.86 13.97
CA GLY A 81 15.09 -7.49 13.49
C GLY A 81 14.23 -7.33 12.24
N LEU A 82 14.47 -6.23 11.52
CA LEU A 82 13.88 -5.97 10.21
C LEU A 82 14.77 -6.56 9.11
N LYS A 83 14.16 -7.36 8.23
CA LYS A 83 14.81 -7.86 7.01
C LYS A 83 14.37 -7.01 5.81
N TRP A 84 15.28 -6.84 4.86
CA TRP A 84 15.04 -6.11 3.61
C TRP A 84 15.42 -6.97 2.43
N ARG A 85 14.52 -7.06 1.44
CA ARG A 85 14.74 -7.88 0.25
C ARG A 85 15.42 -7.15 -0.91
N GLY A 86 15.48 -5.83 -0.90
CA GLY A 86 16.22 -5.02 -1.89
C GLY A 86 15.68 -4.98 -3.32
N ASP A 87 14.67 -5.78 -3.68
CA ASP A 87 14.16 -5.81 -5.06
C ASP A 87 13.06 -4.76 -5.29
N TRP A 88 13.48 -3.60 -5.81
CA TRP A 88 12.60 -2.48 -6.14
C TRP A 88 12.18 -2.47 -7.62
N GLY A 89 12.77 -3.32 -8.48
CA GLY A 89 12.52 -3.30 -9.93
C GLY A 89 12.58 -1.89 -10.52
N ASP A 90 11.53 -1.51 -11.27
CA ASP A 90 11.37 -0.18 -11.88
C ASP A 90 10.71 0.88 -10.94
N PHE A 91 10.65 0.61 -9.64
CA PHE A 91 10.13 1.58 -8.68
C PHE A 91 11.05 2.79 -8.54
N ASP A 92 10.51 3.90 -8.03
CA ASP A 92 11.25 5.16 -7.91
C ASP A 92 12.53 4.98 -7.06
N PRO A 93 13.73 5.16 -7.65
CA PRO A 93 15.00 4.97 -6.94
C PRO A 93 15.25 6.02 -5.85
N HIS A 94 14.45 7.08 -5.79
CA HIS A 94 14.51 8.12 -4.76
C HIS A 94 13.43 7.95 -3.67
N ALA A 95 12.57 6.93 -3.77
CA ALA A 95 11.55 6.68 -2.76
C ALA A 95 12.17 6.38 -1.39
N ARG A 96 11.47 6.83 -0.34
CA ARG A 96 11.87 6.66 1.06
C ARG A 96 10.67 6.28 1.91
N LEU A 97 10.83 5.26 2.75
CA LEU A 97 9.90 4.96 3.83
C LEU A 97 10.50 5.55 5.11
N GLU A 98 9.93 6.65 5.58
CA GLU A 98 10.39 7.34 6.78
C GLU A 98 9.59 6.90 8.01
N ASN A 99 10.20 7.01 9.20
CA ASN A 99 9.56 6.73 10.49
C ASN A 99 8.93 5.34 10.59
N LEU A 100 9.54 4.32 9.99
CA LEU A 100 9.12 2.94 10.20
C LEU A 100 9.42 2.55 11.66
N CYS A 101 8.36 2.36 12.45
CA CYS A 101 8.48 1.99 13.86
C CYS A 101 8.61 0.47 14.03
N TYR A 102 9.66 0.02 14.73
CA TYR A 102 9.85 -1.39 15.08
C TYR A 102 10.53 -1.51 16.44
N GLN A 103 9.86 -2.19 17.38
CA GLN A 103 10.32 -2.44 18.76
C GLN A 103 10.91 -1.21 19.47
N GLY A 104 10.20 -0.07 19.41
CA GLY A 104 10.60 1.18 20.07
C GLY A 104 11.65 2.01 19.32
N LYS A 105 12.16 1.52 18.19
CA LYS A 105 13.10 2.23 17.32
C LYS A 105 12.41 2.73 16.05
N ARG A 106 13.03 3.71 15.39
CA ARG A 106 12.58 4.27 14.12
C ARG A 106 13.61 4.01 13.03
N TYR A 107 13.12 3.73 11.82
CA TYR A 107 13.96 3.42 10.68
C TYR A 107 13.55 4.22 9.44
N ARG A 108 14.53 4.47 8.58
CA ARG A 108 14.37 4.89 7.19
C ARG A 108 14.70 3.70 6.29
N VAL A 109 13.90 3.49 5.25
CA VAL A 109 14.21 2.53 4.18
C VAL A 109 14.40 3.28 2.87
N THR A 110 15.53 3.05 2.22
CA THR A 110 15.83 3.50 0.86
C THR A 110 16.19 2.31 -0.03
N LYS A 111 16.46 2.56 -1.30
CA LYS A 111 16.98 1.54 -2.22
C LYS A 111 18.33 0.95 -1.79
N ASP A 112 19.01 1.59 -0.84
CA ASP A 112 20.34 1.20 -0.36
C ASP A 112 20.26 0.36 0.93
N GLY A 113 19.08 0.30 1.56
CA GLY A 113 18.84 -0.54 2.73
C GLY A 113 17.98 0.10 3.82
N ILE A 114 18.14 -0.43 5.04
CA ILE A 114 17.48 0.05 6.26
C ILE A 114 18.50 0.80 7.12
N GLU A 115 18.14 2.01 7.54
CA GLU A 115 18.92 2.86 8.45
C GLU A 115 18.09 3.14 9.71
N GLU A 116 18.66 2.96 10.90
CA GLU A 116 18.04 3.44 12.15
C GLU A 116 18.16 4.97 12.22
N ILE A 117 17.04 5.68 12.44
CA ILE A 117 17.03 7.13 12.57
C ILE A 117 16.91 7.51 14.03
N THR A 118 17.92 8.20 14.54
CA THR A 118 17.89 8.84 15.86
C THR A 118 16.95 10.05 15.80
N PRO A 119 16.15 10.33 16.84
CA PRO A 119 15.31 11.53 16.92
C PRO A 119 16.10 12.83 16.72
#